data_AF-A0AAV1Z053-F1
#
_entry.id   AF-A0AAV1Z053-F1
#
_cell.length_a   1.000
_cell.length_b   1.000
_cell.length_c   1.000
_cell.angle_alpha   90.00
_cell.angle_beta   90.00
_cell.angle_gamma   90.00
#
_symmetry.space_group_name_H-M   'P 1'
#
loop_
_entity.id
_entity.type
_entity.pdbx_description
1 polymer ?
#
loop_
_entity_poly.entity_id
_entity_poly.type
_entity_poly.pdbx_seq_one_letter_code
_entity_poly.pdbx_strand_id
1 'polypeptide(L)'
;METMSRIIRRNADSLISCTVEAINSLISEKRALKKTYIEEHDALHRELNRLQSSVDSMKMDYEKLLDMWKDAKSKYEEHYIKGKGAKKVEEAKERYQKIAKKLHNLHNDLVLTLCEASEYERHFRTTLLPGLLFYQQVVMEDSAETWLVLILFILLCCIMHIYGKIV
;
A
#
# COMPACT_ATOMS: atom_id res chain seq x y z
N MET A 1 30.05 -48.83 -26.39
CA MET A 1 29.57 -48.66 -25.00
C MET A 1 30.21 -47.42 -24.34
N GLU A 2 31.51 -47.19 -24.50
CA GLU A 2 32.23 -46.02 -23.94
C GLU A 2 31.74 -44.65 -24.42
N THR A 3 31.31 -44.52 -25.68
CA THR A 3 30.77 -43.25 -26.22
C THR A 3 29.46 -42.85 -25.53
N MET A 4 28.59 -43.83 -25.25
CA MET A 4 27.34 -43.60 -24.54
C MET A 4 27.61 -43.15 -23.10
N SER A 5 28.52 -43.82 -22.39
CA SER A 5 28.93 -43.44 -21.03
C SER A 5 29.47 -42.01 -20.94
N ARG A 6 30.26 -41.56 -21.93
CA ARG A 6 30.76 -40.18 -22.00
C ARG A 6 29.66 -39.14 -22.20
N ILE A 7 28.68 -39.42 -23.06
CA ILE A 7 27.53 -38.53 -23.30
C ILE A 7 26.69 -38.39 -22.04
N ILE A 8 26.42 -39.50 -21.35
CA ILE A 8 25.67 -39.52 -20.09
C ILE A 8 26.34 -38.66 -19.03
N ARG A 9 27.65 -38.85 -18.84
CA ARG A 9 28.43 -38.08 -17.87
C ARG A 9 28.38 -36.58 -18.20
N ARG A 10 28.60 -36.19 -19.46
CA ARG A 10 28.55 -34.78 -19.88
C ARG A 10 27.18 -34.14 -19.65
N ASN A 11 26.09 -34.87 -19.93
CA ASN A 11 24.73 -34.38 -19.69
C ASN A 11 24.44 -34.26 -18.19
N ALA A 12 24.89 -35.22 -17.38
CA ALA A 12 24.77 -35.16 -15.92
C ALA A 12 25.55 -33.96 -15.35
N ASP A 13 26.79 -33.74 -15.80
CA ASP A 13 27.61 -32.60 -15.37
C ASP A 13 26.97 -31.27 -15.77
N SER A 14 26.39 -31.18 -16.97
CA SER A 14 25.66 -29.97 -17.43
C SER A 14 24.36 -29.73 -16.64
N LEU A 15 23.62 -30.79 -16.32
CA LEU A 15 22.44 -30.69 -15.46
C LEU A 15 22.82 -30.20 -14.06
N ILE A 16 23.86 -30.77 -13.47
CA ILE A 16 24.32 -30.39 -12.12
C ILE A 16 24.81 -28.94 -12.09
N SER A 17 25.70 -28.56 -13.02
CA SER A 17 26.31 -27.23 -13.00
C SER A 17 25.31 -26.13 -13.38
N CYS A 18 24.55 -26.30 -14.47
CA CYS A 18 23.74 -25.18 -14.99
C CYS A 18 22.32 -25.16 -14.41
N THR A 19 21.72 -26.33 -14.14
CA THR A 19 20.30 -26.37 -13.75
C THR A 19 20.13 -26.09 -12.27
N VAL A 20 20.97 -26.68 -11.41
CA VAL A 20 20.85 -26.50 -9.96
C VAL A 20 21.14 -25.05 -9.57
N GLU A 21 22.17 -24.44 -10.16
CA GLU A 21 22.48 -23.02 -9.96
C GLU A 21 21.32 -22.13 -10.41
N ALA A 22 20.77 -22.35 -11.61
CA ALA A 22 19.64 -21.58 -12.12
C ALA A 22 18.38 -21.72 -11.25
N ILE A 23 18.05 -22.93 -10.77
CA ILE A 23 16.93 -23.17 -9.85
C ILE A 23 17.13 -22.39 -8.55
N ASN A 24 18.34 -22.42 -7.98
CA ASN A 24 18.63 -21.72 -6.73
C ASN A 24 18.52 -20.20 -6.88
N SER A 25 18.97 -19.66 -8.01
CA SER A 25 18.79 -18.24 -8.35
C SER A 25 17.31 -17.87 -8.45
N LEU A 26 16.52 -18.63 -9.21
CA LEU A 26 15.08 -18.39 -9.36
C LEU A 26 14.32 -18.47 -8.04
N ILE A 27 14.68 -19.40 -7.15
CA ILE A 27 14.09 -19.50 -5.81
C ILE A 27 14.42 -18.25 -4.99
N SER A 28 15.66 -17.79 -5.06
CA SER A 28 16.13 -16.63 -4.31
C SER A 28 15.47 -15.34 -4.80
N GLU A 29 15.40 -15.15 -6.11
CA GLU A 29 14.70 -14.05 -6.77
C GLU A 29 13.22 -14.03 -6.41
N LYS A 30 12.53 -15.18 -6.48
CA LYS A 30 11.12 -15.29 -6.08
C LYS A 30 10.88 -14.87 -4.63
N ARG A 31 11.78 -15.24 -3.71
CA ARG A 31 11.71 -14.83 -2.30
C ARG A 31 11.91 -13.32 -2.15
N ALA A 32 12.87 -12.75 -2.86
CA ALA A 32 13.15 -11.31 -2.86
C ALA A 32 11.95 -10.51 -3.41
N LEU A 33 11.42 -10.89 -4.58
CA LEU A 33 10.25 -10.26 -5.20
C LEU A 33 9.03 -10.30 -4.28
N LYS A 34 8.75 -11.46 -3.66
CA LYS A 34 7.65 -11.59 -2.69
C LYS A 34 7.84 -10.62 -1.51
N LYS A 35 9.06 -10.52 -0.99
CA LYS A 35 9.36 -9.61 0.13
C LYS A 35 9.10 -8.16 -0.27
N THR A 36 9.64 -7.72 -1.40
CA THR A 36 9.43 -6.36 -1.92
C THR A 36 7.96 -6.07 -2.14
N TYR A 37 7.20 -6.98 -2.76
CA TYR A 37 5.76 -6.82 -2.95
C TYR A 37 5.02 -6.58 -1.63
N ILE A 38 5.30 -7.38 -0.60
CA ILE A 38 4.65 -7.24 0.72
C ILE A 38 5.02 -5.89 1.34
N GLU A 39 6.30 -5.51 1.31
CA GLU A 39 6.78 -4.25 1.90
C GLU A 39 6.14 -3.02 1.25
N GLU A 40 6.08 -2.99 -0.08
CA GLU A 40 5.44 -1.91 -0.84
C GLU A 40 3.93 -1.89 -0.62
N HIS A 41 3.27 -3.05 -0.69
CA HIS A 41 1.84 -3.17 -0.44
C HIS A 41 1.46 -2.66 0.96
N ASP A 42 2.22 -3.05 1.98
CA ASP A 42 2.01 -2.61 3.36
C ASP A 42 2.33 -1.12 3.54
N ALA A 43 3.33 -0.58 2.85
CA ALA A 43 3.60 0.86 2.85
C ALA A 43 2.41 1.66 2.30
N LEU A 44 1.86 1.27 1.15
CA LEU A 44 0.72 1.93 0.54
C LEU A 44 -0.53 1.91 1.44
N HIS A 45 -0.82 0.77 2.07
CA HIS A 45 -1.96 0.61 2.97
C HIS A 45 -1.78 1.33 4.31
N ARG A 46 -0.55 1.36 4.85
CA ARG A 46 -0.26 2.11 6.07
C ARG A 46 -0.58 3.59 5.90
N GLU A 47 -0.18 4.17 4.78
CA GLU A 47 -0.44 5.58 4.50
C GLU A 47 -1.94 5.86 4.29
N LEU A 48 -2.64 4.99 3.56
CA LEU A 48 -4.10 5.08 3.43
C LEU A 48 -4.80 5.07 4.80
N ASN A 49 -4.43 4.12 5.66
CA ASN A 49 -5.00 3.98 6.99
C ASN A 49 -4.65 5.15 7.91
N ARG A 50 -3.44 5.71 7.79
CA ARG A 50 -3.00 6.90 8.53
C ARG A 50 -3.90 8.10 8.19
N LEU A 51 -4.09 8.37 6.90
CA LEU A 51 -4.92 9.50 6.44
C LEU A 51 -6.39 9.31 6.85
N GLN A 52 -6.95 8.12 6.66
CA GLN A 52 -8.31 7.81 7.07
C GLN A 52 -8.51 8.02 8.58
N SER A 53 -7.58 7.52 9.40
CA SER A 53 -7.64 7.68 10.86
C SER A 53 -7.53 9.15 11.29
N SER A 54 -6.70 9.94 10.61
CA SER A 54 -6.58 11.37 10.85
C SER A 54 -7.90 12.10 10.56
N VAL A 55 -8.53 11.81 9.42
CA VAL A 55 -9.83 12.38 9.04
C VAL A 55 -10.90 12.03 10.08
N ASP A 56 -10.97 10.77 10.51
CA ASP A 56 -11.98 10.33 11.46
C ASP A 56 -11.80 10.97 12.84
N SER A 57 -10.56 11.08 13.32
CA SER A 57 -10.25 11.82 14.55
C SER A 57 -10.66 13.29 14.46
N MET A 58 -10.35 13.96 13.35
CA MET A 58 -10.68 15.37 13.16
C MET A 58 -12.19 15.61 13.07
N LYS A 59 -12.96 14.68 12.46
CA LYS A 59 -14.42 14.74 12.45
C LYS A 59 -14.99 14.65 13.86
N MET A 60 -14.49 13.72 14.69
CA MET A 60 -14.93 13.59 16.08
C MET A 60 -14.65 14.87 16.88
N ASP A 61 -13.49 15.48 16.69
CA ASP A 61 -13.14 16.74 17.36
C ASP A 61 -13.96 17.91 16.84
N TYR A 62 -14.27 17.94 15.55
CA TYR A 62 -15.13 18.93 14.92
C TYR A 62 -16.54 18.89 15.49
N GLU A 63 -17.15 17.71 15.61
CA GLU A 63 -18.48 17.52 16.19
C GLU A 63 -18.55 18.02 17.65
N LYS A 64 -17.58 17.63 18.48
CA LYS A 64 -17.49 18.11 19.87
C LYS A 64 -17.39 19.62 19.93
N LEU A 65 -16.52 20.23 19.11
CA LEU A 65 -16.30 21.67 19.13
C LEU A 65 -17.49 22.45 18.56
N LEU A 66 -18.20 21.88 17.59
CA LEU A 66 -19.43 22.41 17.05
C LEU A 66 -20.52 22.49 18.12
N ASP A 67 -20.67 21.47 18.95
CA ASP A 67 -21.65 21.48 20.06
C ASP A 67 -21.27 22.48 21.15
N MET A 68 -19.98 22.59 21.48
CA MET A 68 -19.49 23.66 22.37
C MET A 68 -19.76 25.06 21.80
N TRP A 69 -19.63 25.23 20.49
CA TRP A 69 -19.92 26.49 19.82
C TRP A 69 -21.41 26.84 19.88
N LYS A 70 -22.30 25.86 19.63
CA LYS A 70 -23.76 26.04 19.75
C LYS A 70 -24.15 26.45 21.17
N ASP A 71 -23.60 25.80 22.19
CA ASP A 71 -23.82 26.16 23.61
C ASP A 71 -23.36 27.59 23.91
N ALA A 72 -22.15 27.95 23.47
CA ALA A 72 -21.60 29.28 23.72
C ALA A 72 -22.41 30.38 23.00
N LYS A 73 -22.86 30.11 21.77
CA LYS A 73 -23.73 31.00 21.00
C LYS A 73 -25.06 31.22 21.71
N SER A 74 -25.74 30.14 22.09
CA SER A 74 -27.03 30.19 22.81
C SER A 74 -26.93 30.98 24.12
N LYS A 75 -25.88 30.76 24.92
CA LYS A 75 -25.63 31.52 26.16
C LYS A 75 -25.41 33.01 25.93
N TYR A 76 -24.62 33.37 24.91
CA TYR A 76 -24.41 34.76 24.53
C TYR A 76 -25.73 35.43 24.11
N GLU A 77 -26.48 34.80 23.21
CA GLU A 77 -27.79 35.30 22.75
C GLU A 77 -28.78 35.46 23.91
N GLU A 78 -28.84 34.49 24.82
CA GLU A 78 -29.69 34.56 26.01
C GLU A 78 -29.31 35.76 26.90
N HIS A 79 -28.02 35.97 27.17
CA HIS A 79 -27.57 37.08 28.02
C HIS A 79 -27.80 38.44 27.36
N TYR A 80 -27.62 38.51 26.05
CA TYR A 80 -27.87 39.71 25.25
C TYR A 80 -29.36 40.07 25.22
N ILE A 81 -30.24 39.11 24.89
CA ILE A 81 -31.70 39.33 24.78
C ILE A 81 -32.33 39.65 26.14
N LYS A 82 -31.93 38.94 27.20
CA LYS A 82 -32.47 39.16 28.55
C LYS A 82 -31.89 40.40 29.23
N GLY A 83 -31.08 41.21 28.54
CA GLY A 83 -30.48 42.42 29.08
C GLY A 83 -29.65 42.18 30.34
N LYS A 84 -28.93 41.05 30.41
CA LYS A 84 -28.03 40.80 31.55
C LYS A 84 -26.94 41.88 31.57
N GLY A 85 -26.38 42.16 32.74
CA GLY A 85 -25.41 43.25 32.91
C GLY A 85 -24.27 43.19 31.89
N ALA A 86 -23.85 44.35 31.39
CA ALA A 86 -22.89 44.50 30.27
C ALA A 86 -21.64 43.62 30.40
N LYS A 87 -21.10 43.48 31.62
CA LYS A 87 -19.95 42.60 31.90
C LYS A 87 -20.21 41.13 31.56
N LYS A 88 -21.37 40.57 31.94
CA LYS A 88 -21.73 39.17 31.65
C LYS A 88 -21.96 38.93 30.17
N VAL A 89 -22.50 39.94 29.46
CA VAL A 89 -22.69 39.87 28.01
C VAL A 89 -21.35 39.86 27.30
N GLU A 90 -20.40 40.70 27.70
CA GLU A 90 -19.07 40.72 27.09
C GLU A 90 -18.28 39.43 27.37
N GLU A 91 -18.31 38.91 28.60
CA GLU A 91 -17.69 37.61 28.94
C GLU A 91 -18.25 36.45 28.08
N ALA A 92 -19.57 36.41 27.88
CA ALA A 92 -20.21 35.40 27.04
C ALA A 92 -19.83 35.57 25.56
N LYS A 93 -19.75 36.82 25.08
CA LYS A 93 -19.33 37.15 23.71
C LYS A 93 -17.89 36.75 23.45
N GLU A 94 -16.96 37.06 24.35
CA GLU A 94 -15.55 36.65 24.25
C GLU A 94 -15.42 35.13 24.19
N ARG A 95 -16.14 34.40 25.05
CA ARG A 95 -16.17 32.93 25.02
C ARG A 95 -16.69 32.39 23.69
N TYR A 96 -17.81 32.93 23.21
CA TYR A 96 -18.39 32.56 21.91
C TYR A 96 -17.40 32.80 20.76
N GLN A 97 -16.81 34.01 20.67
CA GLN A 97 -15.85 34.36 19.63
C GLN A 97 -14.59 33.47 19.68
N LYS A 98 -14.08 33.18 20.88
CA LYS A 98 -12.93 32.29 21.06
C LYS A 98 -13.20 30.87 20.55
N ILE A 99 -14.37 30.31 20.86
CA ILE A 99 -14.75 28.98 20.37
C ILE A 99 -15.02 29.01 18.86
N ALA A 100 -15.66 30.06 18.34
CA ALA A 100 -15.89 30.24 16.90
C ALA A 100 -14.57 30.25 16.11
N LYS A 101 -13.56 30.99 16.59
CA LYS A 101 -12.23 30.99 15.97
C LYS A 101 -11.60 29.59 15.95
N LYS A 102 -11.68 28.84 17.05
CA LYS A 102 -11.18 27.46 17.10
C LYS A 102 -11.91 26.55 16.12
N LEU A 103 -13.24 26.67 16.03
CA LEU A 103 -14.06 25.87 15.12
C LEU A 103 -13.71 26.16 13.66
N HIS A 104 -13.52 27.42 13.29
CA HIS A 104 -13.10 27.79 11.94
C HIS A 104 -11.71 27.26 11.58
N ASN A 105 -10.74 27.35 12.50
CA ASN A 105 -9.42 26.78 12.26
C ASN A 105 -9.49 25.26 12.04
N LEU A 106 -10.18 24.55 12.94
CA LEU A 106 -10.36 23.10 12.82
C LEU A 106 -11.11 22.71 11.54
N HIS A 107 -12.10 23.51 11.14
CA HIS A 107 -12.81 23.31 9.87
C HIS A 107 -11.85 23.36 8.68
N ASN A 108 -11.01 24.39 8.62
CA ASN A 108 -10.05 24.57 7.54
C ASN A 108 -9.06 23.40 7.49
N ASP A 109 -8.51 23.01 8.64
CA ASP A 109 -7.61 21.87 8.73
C ASP A 109 -8.31 20.58 8.29
N LEU A 110 -9.56 20.36 8.71
CA LEU A 110 -10.34 19.18 8.31
C LEU A 110 -10.58 19.14 6.81
N VAL A 111 -10.91 20.27 6.18
CA VAL A 111 -11.10 20.36 4.72
C VAL A 111 -9.79 20.03 3.99
N LEU A 112 -8.66 20.57 4.44
CA LEU A 112 -7.35 20.28 3.84
C LEU A 112 -6.99 18.80 3.95
N THR A 113 -7.13 18.20 5.14
CA THR A 113 -6.87 16.78 5.36
C THR A 113 -7.83 15.88 4.56
N LEU A 114 -9.10 16.27 4.43
CA LEU A 114 -10.08 15.57 3.58
C LEU A 114 -9.67 15.59 2.11
N CYS A 115 -9.21 16.73 1.61
CA CYS A 115 -8.68 16.84 0.26
C CYS A 115 -7.47 15.92 0.09
N GLU A 116 -6.47 15.98 0.97
CA GLU A 116 -5.29 15.11 0.92
C GLU A 116 -5.67 13.62 0.93
N ALA A 117 -6.55 13.21 1.85
CA ALA A 117 -7.02 11.84 1.94
C ALA A 117 -7.75 11.38 0.66
N SER A 118 -8.62 12.23 0.09
CA SER A 118 -9.35 11.91 -1.14
C SER A 118 -8.44 11.81 -2.35
N GLU A 119 -7.45 12.71 -2.45
CA GLU A 119 -6.44 12.69 -3.51
C GLU A 119 -5.57 11.44 -3.42
N TYR A 120 -5.09 11.09 -2.21
CA TYR A 120 -4.32 9.88 -1.99
C TYR A 120 -5.15 8.63 -2.28
N GLU A 121 -6.38 8.54 -1.81
CA GLU A 121 -7.28 7.41 -2.04
C GLU A 121 -7.56 7.20 -3.53
N ARG A 122 -7.75 8.30 -4.28
CA ARG A 122 -7.87 8.24 -5.74
C ARG A 122 -6.59 7.71 -6.36
N HIS A 123 -5.43 8.30 -6.05
CA HIS A 123 -4.14 7.89 -6.62
C HIS A 123 -3.78 6.44 -6.26
N PHE A 124 -4.08 6.02 -5.04
CA PHE A 124 -3.94 4.65 -4.57
C PHE A 124 -4.72 3.68 -5.48
N ARG A 125 -5.99 3.98 -5.76
CA ARG A 125 -6.86 3.12 -6.57
C ARG A 125 -6.57 3.16 -8.06
N THR A 126 -6.16 4.31 -8.60
CA THR A 126 -6.02 4.49 -10.05
C THR A 126 -4.59 4.32 -10.54
N THR A 127 -3.60 4.35 -9.64
CA THR A 127 -2.19 4.40 -10.04
C THR A 127 -1.30 3.50 -9.19
N LEU A 128 -1.25 3.71 -7.87
CA LEU A 128 -0.26 3.02 -7.03
C LEU A 128 -0.52 1.52 -6.95
N LEU A 129 -1.72 1.10 -6.52
CA LEU A 129 -2.05 -0.32 -6.38
C LEU A 129 -2.10 -1.03 -7.75
N PRO A 130 -2.76 -0.48 -8.80
CA PRO A 130 -2.68 -1.08 -10.13
C PRO A 130 -1.24 -1.21 -10.66
N GLY A 131 -0.40 -0.19 -10.45
CA GLY A 131 1.00 -0.21 -10.87
C GLY A 131 1.81 -1.29 -10.15
N LEU A 132 1.62 -1.44 -8.84
CA LEU A 132 2.25 -2.51 -8.06
C LEU A 132 1.80 -3.90 -8.54
N LEU A 133 0.49 -4.10 -8.76
CA LEU A 133 -0.06 -5.37 -9.23
C LEU A 133 0.39 -5.70 -10.65
N PHE A 134 0.46 -4.71 -11.53
CA PHE A 134 0.96 -4.88 -12.89
C PHE A 134 2.44 -5.29 -12.88
N TYR A 135 3.28 -4.59 -12.12
CA TYR A 135 4.68 -4.96 -11.96
C TYR A 135 4.81 -6.40 -11.43
N GLN A 136 4.03 -6.75 -10.40
CA GLN A 136 4.00 -8.09 -9.83
C GLN A 136 3.60 -9.15 -10.86
N GLN A 137 2.61 -8.85 -11.71
CA GLN A 137 2.19 -9.74 -12.78
C GLN A 137 3.32 -9.98 -13.79
N VAL A 138 3.94 -8.91 -14.28
CA VAL A 138 5.03 -8.98 -15.26
C VAL A 138 6.19 -9.84 -14.76
N VAL A 139 6.66 -9.60 -13.52
CA VAL A 139 7.78 -10.39 -12.96
C VAL A 139 7.39 -11.85 -12.70
N MET A 140 6.11 -12.13 -12.40
CA MET A 140 5.65 -13.51 -12.22
C MET A 140 5.53 -14.26 -13.54
N GLU A 141 5.10 -13.59 -14.61
CA GLU A 141 5.03 -14.15 -15.96
C GLU A 141 6.44 -14.46 -16.50
N ASP A 142 7.37 -13.52 -16.36
CA ASP A 142 8.79 -13.71 -16.75
C ASP A 142 9.45 -14.86 -15.97
N SER A 143 9.18 -14.93 -14.66
CA SER A 143 9.65 -16.07 -13.85
C SER A 143 9.07 -17.39 -14.34
N ALA A 144 7.77 -17.44 -14.65
CA ALA A 144 7.11 -18.66 -15.13
C ALA A 144 7.67 -19.11 -16.49
N GLU A 145 7.94 -18.19 -17.40
CA GLU A 145 8.60 -18.48 -18.68
C GLU A 145 10.00 -19.07 -18.45
N THR A 146 10.78 -18.47 -17.54
CA THR A 146 12.12 -18.97 -17.22
C THR A 146 12.09 -20.38 -16.61
N TRP A 147 11.12 -20.67 -15.73
CA TRP A 147 10.89 -22.02 -15.20
C TRP A 147 10.57 -23.01 -16.32
N LEU A 148 9.74 -22.63 -17.29
CA LEU A 148 9.37 -23.49 -18.41
C LEU A 148 10.57 -23.80 -19.30
N VAL A 149 11.39 -22.80 -19.63
CA VAL A 149 12.64 -22.99 -20.39
C VAL A 149 13.57 -23.96 -19.67
N LEU A 150 13.72 -23.81 -18.36
CA LEU A 150 14.57 -24.69 -17.55
C LEU A 150 14.04 -26.13 -17.53
N ILE A 151 12.73 -26.33 -17.37
CA ILE A 151 12.12 -27.67 -17.43
C ILE A 151 12.32 -28.32 -18.79
N LEU A 152 12.14 -27.56 -19.89
CA LEU A 152 12.39 -28.05 -21.24
C LEU A 152 13.87 -28.44 -21.44
N PHE A 153 14.80 -27.65 -20.92
CA PHE A 153 16.22 -27.98 -20.93
C PHE A 153 16.51 -29.30 -20.20
N ILE A 154 15.96 -29.48 -19.00
CA ILE A 154 16.10 -30.73 -18.23
C ILE A 154 15.56 -31.91 -19.04
N LEU A 155 14.36 -31.77 -19.59
CA LEU A 155 13.73 -32.80 -20.41
C LEU A 155 14.57 -33.13 -21.64
N LEU A 156 15.13 -32.15 -22.35
CA LEU A 156 16.01 -32.39 -23.49
C LEU A 156 17.28 -33.15 -23.10
N CYS A 157 17.96 -32.75 -22.02
CA CYS A 157 19.13 -33.45 -21.51
C CYS A 157 18.82 -34.91 -21.10
N CYS A 158 17.64 -35.15 -20.54
CA CYS A 158 17.16 -36.47 -20.12
C CYS A 158 16.59 -37.32 -21.28
N ILE A 159 15.96 -36.72 -22.30
CA ILE A 159 15.34 -37.43 -23.44
C ILE A 159 16.37 -37.73 -24.53
N MET A 160 17.40 -36.88 -24.71
CA MET A 160 18.59 -37.24 -25.49
C MET A 160 19.22 -38.55 -25.01
N HIS A 161 18.97 -38.92 -23.74
CA HIS A 161 19.39 -40.19 -23.17
C HIS A 161 18.58 -41.40 -23.70
N ILE A 162 17.32 -41.19 -24.10
CA ILE A 162 16.37 -42.22 -24.55
C ILE A 162 16.43 -42.41 -26.08
N TYR A 163 16.58 -41.33 -26.85
CA TYR A 163 16.54 -41.37 -28.33
C TYR A 163 17.90 -41.34 -29.04
N GLY A 164 19.02 -41.36 -28.30
CA GLY A 164 20.38 -41.52 -28.84
C GLY A 164 20.69 -42.88 -29.48
N LYS A 165 19.66 -43.58 -30.00
CA LYS A 165 19.71 -44.84 -30.75
C LYS A 165 18.93 -44.80 -32.08
N ILE A 166 18.46 -43.65 -32.55
CA ILE A 166 17.87 -43.51 -33.89
C ILE A 166 18.60 -42.41 -34.66
N VAL A 167 19.87 -42.65 -34.99
CA VAL A 167 20.55 -42.46 -36.29
C VAL A 167 21.88 -43.21 -36.20
#